data_AF-A0A7K0LWB8-F1
#
_entry.id   AF-A0A7K0LWB8-F1
#
_cell.length_a   1.000
_cell.length_b   1.000
_cell.length_c   1.000
_cell.angle_alpha   90.00
_cell.angle_beta   90.00
_cell.angle_gamma   90.00
#
_symmetry.space_group_name_H-M   'P 1'
#
loop_
_entity.id
_entity.type
_entity.pdbx_description
1 polymer ?
#
loop_
_entity_poly.entity_id
_entity_poly.type
_entity_poly.pdbx_seq_one_letter_code
_entity_poly.pdbx_strand_id
1 'polypeptide(L)'
;MKVELDPAAAAQLDELYDRDPETAARIDECLDWVEAEPMDPRAYRRMFSGGVRAISRVIREEEWLVLWEPDGDVAAIRAILPADQL
;
A
#
# COMPACT_ATOMS: atom_id res chain seq x y z
N MET A 1 9.68 -4.80 -9.79
CA MET A 1 8.30 -5.37 -9.73
C MET A 1 7.34 -4.23 -10.01
N LYS A 2 6.30 -4.41 -10.82
CA LYS A 2 5.35 -3.33 -11.12
C LYS A 2 4.19 -3.34 -10.12
N VAL A 3 3.70 -2.19 -9.69
CA VAL A 3 2.49 -2.10 -8.87
C VAL A 3 1.24 -2.10 -9.75
N GLU A 4 0.23 -2.87 -9.36
CA GLU A 4 -1.12 -2.80 -9.93
C GLU A 4 -2.15 -2.68 -8.81
N LEU A 5 -3.00 -1.67 -8.91
CA LEU A 5 -4.07 -1.42 -7.96
C LEU A 5 -5.30 -2.23 -8.37
N ASP A 6 -5.82 -3.06 -7.46
CA ASP A 6 -7.17 -3.60 -7.65
C ASP A 6 -8.18 -2.44 -7.74
N PRO A 7 -9.32 -2.59 -8.43
CA PRO A 7 -10.28 -1.51 -8.62
C PRO A 7 -10.75 -0.84 -7.32
N ALA A 8 -10.86 -1.62 -6.23
CA ALA A 8 -11.20 -1.09 -4.91
C ALA A 8 -10.07 -0.24 -4.31
N ALA A 9 -8.81 -0.68 -4.43
CA ALA A 9 -7.65 0.08 -3.97
C ALA A 9 -7.45 1.37 -4.78
N ALA A 10 -7.68 1.32 -6.10
CA ALA A 10 -7.66 2.51 -6.94
C ALA A 10 -8.72 3.53 -6.48
N ALA A 11 -9.96 3.09 -6.25
CA ALA A 11 -11.03 3.96 -5.75
C ALA A 11 -10.73 4.53 -4.35
N GLN A 12 -10.13 3.74 -3.46
CA GLN A 12 -9.70 4.21 -2.14
C GLN A 12 -8.64 5.31 -2.24
N LEU A 13 -7.67 5.15 -3.13
CA LEU A 13 -6.62 6.14 -3.35
C LEU A 13 -7.18 7.42 -4.00
N ASP A 14 -8.08 7.29 -4.98
CA ASP A 14 -8.76 8.42 -5.60
C ASP A 14 -9.59 9.22 -4.58
N GLU A 15 -10.39 8.55 -3.73
CA GLU A 15 -11.14 9.21 -2.65
C GLU A 15 -10.19 9.90 -1.65
N LEU A 16 -9.06 9.28 -1.35
CA LEU A 16 -8.05 9.86 -0.48
C LEU A 16 -7.43 11.10 -1.10
N TYR A 17 -7.20 11.12 -2.41
CA TYR A 17 -6.74 12.31 -3.12
C TYR A 17 -7.72 13.47 -3.04
N ASP A 18 -9.03 13.20 -3.09
CA ASP A 18 -10.06 14.23 -2.96
C ASP A 18 -10.17 14.79 -1.54
N ARG A 19 -10.06 13.91 -0.52
CA ARG A 19 -10.30 14.27 0.89
C ARG A 19 -9.04 14.75 1.62
N ASP A 20 -7.93 14.05 1.42
CA ASP A 20 -6.66 14.30 2.09
C ASP A 20 -5.46 14.02 1.16
N PRO A 21 -5.15 14.96 0.24
CA PRO A 21 -4.08 14.80 -0.74
C PRO A 21 -2.69 14.52 -0.12
N GLU A 22 -2.41 15.00 1.10
CA GLU A 22 -1.10 14.75 1.71
C GLU A 22 -0.97 13.29 2.14
N THR A 23 -2.04 12.70 2.69
CA THR A 23 -2.03 11.27 3.03
C THR A 23 -1.95 10.43 1.76
N ALA A 24 -2.69 10.78 0.70
CA ALA A 24 -2.58 10.11 -0.61
C ALA A 24 -1.14 10.13 -1.16
N ALA A 25 -0.48 11.29 -1.15
CA ALA A 25 0.92 11.40 -1.60
C ALA A 25 1.89 10.52 -0.76
N ARG A 26 1.62 10.37 0.54
CA ARG A 26 2.44 9.50 1.41
C ARG A 26 2.17 8.01 1.18
N ILE A 27 0.98 7.65 0.71
CA ILE A 27 0.67 6.30 0.24
C ILE A 27 1.37 6.04 -1.10
N ASP A 28 1.40 6.99 -2.03
CA ASP A 28 2.14 6.83 -3.30
C ASP A 28 3.63 6.58 -3.07
N GLU A 29 4.26 7.33 -2.15
CA GLU A 29 5.64 7.05 -1.73
C GLU A 29 5.83 5.60 -1.21
N CYS A 30 4.79 4.99 -0.64
CA CYS A 30 4.83 3.59 -0.23
C CYS A 30 4.69 2.63 -1.42
N LEU A 31 3.95 2.99 -2.46
CA LEU A 31 3.87 2.20 -3.70
C LEU A 31 5.23 2.18 -4.40
N ASP A 32 5.94 3.30 -4.43
CA ASP A 32 7.30 3.40 -4.97
C ASP A 32 8.29 2.43 -4.28
N TRP A 33 8.10 2.14 -2.99
CA TRP A 33 8.94 1.18 -2.25
C TRP A 33 8.80 -0.25 -2.78
N VAL A 34 7.61 -0.61 -3.29
CA VAL A 34 7.34 -1.91 -3.92
C VAL A 34 7.99 -1.97 -5.31
N GLU A 35 8.01 -0.85 -6.02
CA GLU A 35 8.59 -0.76 -7.37
C GLU A 35 10.11 -0.62 -7.39
N ALA A 36 10.73 -0.25 -6.26
CA ALA A 36 12.17 -0.07 -6.14
C ALA A 36 12.99 -1.31 -6.56
N GLU A 37 14.20 -1.09 -7.07
CA GLU A 37 15.16 -2.13 -7.46
C GLU A 37 16.53 -1.91 -6.79
N PRO A 38 16.90 -2.72 -5.78
CA PRO A 38 16.11 -3.78 -5.15
C PRO A 38 14.90 -3.23 -4.36
N MET A 39 13.85 -4.04 -4.19
CA MET A 39 12.65 -3.68 -3.44
C MET A 39 13.00 -3.19 -2.04
N ASP A 40 12.37 -2.10 -1.58
CA ASP A 40 12.67 -1.53 -0.28
C ASP A 40 12.23 -2.51 0.84
N PRO A 41 13.08 -2.77 1.86
CA PRO A 41 12.73 -3.63 2.99
C PRO A 41 11.44 -3.27 3.74
N ARG A 42 11.00 -2.01 3.68
CA ARG A 42 9.75 -1.55 4.26
C ARG A 42 8.52 -2.10 3.53
N ALA A 43 8.64 -2.38 2.23
CA ALA A 43 7.56 -2.91 1.41
C ALA A 43 7.09 -4.30 1.86
N TYR A 44 7.98 -5.10 2.46
CA TYR A 44 7.72 -6.48 2.88
C TYR A 44 7.99 -6.72 4.37
N ARG A 45 8.00 -5.65 5.18
CA ARG A 45 8.31 -5.75 6.62
C ARG A 45 7.24 -6.50 7.41
N ARG A 46 5.96 -6.39 7.03
CA ARG A 46 4.83 -7.06 7.69
C ARG A 46 4.25 -8.11 6.74
N MET A 47 4.02 -9.31 7.26
CA MET A 47 3.40 -10.42 6.53
C MET A 47 2.25 -10.98 7.35
N PHE A 48 1.16 -11.30 6.67
CA PHE A 48 0.00 -11.99 7.21
C PHE A 48 -0.05 -13.43 6.68
N SER A 49 -0.92 -14.25 7.27
CA SER A 49 -1.19 -15.60 6.76
C SER A 49 -1.70 -15.55 5.32
N GLY A 50 -1.33 -16.53 4.49
CA GLY A 50 -1.78 -16.59 3.10
C GLY A 50 -0.87 -15.86 2.10
N GLY A 51 0.25 -15.29 2.55
CA GLY A 51 1.22 -14.64 1.67
C GLY A 51 0.96 -13.15 1.41
N VAL A 52 -0.11 -12.60 2.01
CA VAL A 52 -0.39 -11.17 2.03
C VAL A 52 0.71 -10.42 2.79
N ARG A 53 1.23 -9.36 2.16
CA ARG A 53 2.22 -8.45 2.72
C ARG A 53 1.57 -7.11 3.01
N ALA A 54 2.19 -6.36 3.91
CA ALA A 54 1.75 -5.00 4.18
C ALA A 54 2.89 -4.04 4.43
N ILE A 55 2.69 -2.84 3.92
CA ILE A 55 3.42 -1.65 4.32
C ILE A 55 2.62 -1.01 5.44
N SER A 56 3.27 -0.79 6.59
CA SER A 56 2.71 -0.02 7.70
C SER A 56 3.43 1.32 7.77
N ARG A 57 2.66 2.41 7.73
CA ARG A 57 3.18 3.77 7.83
C ARG A 57 2.26 4.62 8.69
N VAL A 58 2.84 5.29 9.68
CA VAL A 58 2.10 6.31 10.45
C VAL A 58 2.08 7.60 9.65
N ILE A 59 0.89 8.09 9.35
CA ILE A 59 0.62 9.35 8.66
C ILE A 59 -0.31 10.16 9.56
N ARG A 60 0.14 11.34 10.01
CA ARG A 60 -0.64 12.24 10.87
C ARG A 60 -1.29 11.53 12.07
N GLU A 61 -0.49 10.77 12.80
CA GLU A 61 -0.88 10.02 14.02
C GLU A 61 -1.77 8.79 13.79
N GLU A 62 -2.18 8.51 12.56
CA GLU A 62 -2.94 7.32 12.17
C GLU A 62 -2.01 6.30 11.49
N GLU A 63 -2.10 5.02 11.87
CA GLU A 63 -1.39 3.95 11.17
C GLU A 63 -2.17 3.56 9.92
N TRP A 64 -1.54 3.63 8.75
CA TRP A 64 -2.09 3.20 7.47
C TRP A 64 -1.42 1.90 7.02
N LEU A 65 -2.22 1.04 6.39
CA LEU A 65 -1.80 -0.22 5.79
C LEU A 65 -2.02 -0.19 4.28
N VAL A 66 -0.97 -0.54 3.53
CA VAL A 66 -1.06 -0.89 2.11
C VAL A 66 -0.87 -2.39 1.99
N LEU A 67 -1.96 -3.11 1.71
CA LEU A 67 -1.98 -4.56 1.60
C LEU A 67 -1.69 -4.98 0.16
N TRP A 68 -0.77 -5.92 -0.03
CA TRP A 68 -0.42 -6.40 -1.36
C TRP A 68 0.00 -7.86 -1.37
N GLU A 69 -0.11 -8.47 -2.54
CA GLU A 69 0.32 -9.84 -2.82
C GLU A 69 1.20 -9.87 -4.06
N PRO A 70 2.25 -10.72 -4.09
CA PRO A 70 3.00 -10.95 -5.32
C PRO A 70 2.17 -11.79 -6.29
N ASP A 71 2.01 -11.32 -7.52
CA ASP A 71 1.43 -12.04 -8.66
C ASP A 71 2.40 -11.99 -9.85
N GLY A 72 3.28 -12.99 -9.94
CA GLY A 72 4.39 -12.99 -10.90
C GLY A 72 5.34 -11.81 -10.69
N ASP A 73 5.48 -10.98 -11.72
CA ASP A 73 6.31 -9.75 -11.69
C ASP A 73 5.53 -8.50 -11.26
N VAL A 74 4.30 -8.68 -10.79
CA VAL A 74 3.41 -7.63 -10.31
C VAL A 74 3.20 -7.74 -8.80
N ALA A 75 3.08 -6.59 -8.13
CA ALA A 75 2.53 -6.49 -6.79
C ALA A 75 1.08 -6.00 -6.90
N ALA A 76 0.12 -6.89 -6.66
CA ALA A 76 -1.29 -6.57 -6.66
C ALA A 76 -1.67 -5.92 -5.32
N ILE A 77 -2.00 -4.64 -5.33
CA ILE A 77 -2.46 -3.89 -4.16
C ILE A 77 -3.93 -4.19 -3.95
N ARG A 78 -4.22 -4.89 -2.85
CA ARG A 78 -5.57 -5.35 -2.49
C ARG A 78 -6.38 -4.30 -1.77
N ALA A 79 -5.73 -3.51 -0.93
CA ALA A 79 -6.40 -2.50 -0.12
C ALA A 79 -5.44 -1.42 0.40
N ILE A 80 -5.98 -0.22 0.60
CA ILE A 80 -5.35 0.93 1.23
C ILE A 80 -6.31 1.41 2.32
N LEU A 81 -5.94 1.24 3.59
CA LEU A 81 -6.84 1.51 4.72
C LEU A 81 -6.10 1.87 6.02
N PRO A 82 -6.72 2.65 6.92
CA PRO A 82 -6.28 2.77 8.30
C PRO A 82 -6.24 1.42 9.02
N ALA A 83 -5.24 1.18 9.87
CA ALA A 83 -4.98 -0.10 10.51
C ALA A 83 -6.08 -0.57 11.47
N ASP A 84 -6.93 0.36 11.94
CA ASP A 84 -8.10 0.07 12.77
C ASP A 84 -9.32 -0.43 11.95
N GLN A 85 -9.23 -0.40 10.62
CA GLN A 85 -10.24 -0.90 9.68
C GLN A 85 -9.91 -2.28 9.08
N LEU A 86 -8.82 -2.91 9.53
CA LEU A 86 -8.39 -4.26 9.13
C LEU A 86 -9.16 -5.35 9.89
#